data_AF-A0A9E3XBV9-F1
#
_entry.id   AF-A0A9E3XBV9-F1
#
_cell.length_a   1.000
_cell.length_b   1.000
_cell.length_c   1.000
_cell.angle_alpha   90.00
_cell.angle_beta   90.00
_cell.angle_gamma   90.00
#
_symmetry.space_group_name_H-M   'P 1'
#
loop_
_entity.id
_entity.type
_entity.pdbx_description
1 polymer ?
#
loop_
_entity_poly.entity_id
_entity_poly.type
_entity_poly.pdbx_seq_one_letter_code
_entity_poly.pdbx_strand_id
1 'polypeptide(L)'
;MISIIQIQPDSIAEELGLEAGDAVVSVNGKEISDALDYKFYITNEEVELVVQQGEERLIYEIEKEYDDDLGIQLEDLELRSCGNACIFCFVFQNPKGMRKSLYFKDEDYRFSFLYGHYTTLTNATREDLERIVEQR
;
A
#
# COMPACT_ATOMS: atom_id res chain seq x y z
N MET A 1 3.23 0.56 10.12
CA MET A 1 2.67 1.92 10.17
C MET A 1 3.07 2.64 8.91
N ILE A 2 2.18 3.45 8.37
CA ILE A 2 2.35 4.16 7.10
C ILE A 2 1.91 5.61 7.27
N SER A 3 2.66 6.55 6.69
CA SER A 3 2.43 7.98 6.91
C SER A 3 1.28 8.52 6.05
N ILE A 4 0.45 9.37 6.64
CA ILE A 4 -0.58 10.15 5.96
C ILE A 4 0.10 11.36 5.31
N ILE A 5 -0.03 11.47 3.98
CA ILE A 5 0.55 12.59 3.22
C ILE A 5 -0.46 13.71 2.97
N GLN A 6 -1.76 13.37 2.92
CA GLN A 6 -2.83 14.33 2.65
C GLN A 6 -4.17 13.77 3.13
N ILE A 7 -5.05 14.67 3.57
CA ILE A 7 -6.46 14.38 3.86
C ILE A 7 -7.33 15.06 2.80
N GLN A 8 -8.36 14.35 2.35
CA GLN A 8 -9.36 14.89 1.42
C GLN A 8 -10.32 15.82 2.16
N PRO A 9 -10.68 16.98 1.58
CA PRO A 9 -11.71 17.84 2.15
C PRO A 9 -13.07 17.16 2.12
N ASP A 10 -13.92 17.47 3.09
CA ASP A 10 -15.26 16.90 3.28
C ASP A 10 -15.23 15.36 3.43
N SER A 11 -14.18 14.82 4.07
CA SER A 11 -14.01 13.38 4.29
C SER A 11 -14.12 12.98 5.76
N ILE A 12 -14.37 11.69 6.00
CA ILE A 12 -14.42 11.11 7.35
C ILE A 12 -13.12 11.41 8.12
N ALA A 13 -11.96 11.30 7.45
CA ALA A 13 -10.68 11.59 8.08
C ALA A 13 -10.53 13.05 8.51
N GLU A 14 -11.09 14.00 7.76
CA GLU A 14 -11.14 15.41 8.16
C GLU A 14 -12.05 15.60 9.39
N GLU A 15 -13.22 14.96 9.41
CA GLU A 15 -14.15 15.01 10.56
C GLU A 15 -13.53 14.42 11.84
N LEU A 16 -12.68 13.40 11.70
CA LEU A 16 -11.92 12.79 12.80
C LEU A 16 -10.73 13.64 13.26
N GLY A 17 -10.40 14.72 12.55
CA GLY A 17 -9.27 15.60 12.85
C GLY A 17 -7.91 14.96 12.55
N LEU A 18 -7.84 14.05 11.58
CA LEU A 18 -6.56 13.51 11.11
C LEU A 18 -5.83 14.57 10.27
N GLU A 19 -4.50 14.57 10.36
CA GLU A 19 -3.66 15.53 9.65
C GLU A 19 -2.53 14.86 8.87
N ALA A 20 -1.97 15.57 7.90
CA ALA A 20 -0.76 15.13 7.21
C ALA A 20 0.41 15.06 8.20
N GLY A 21 1.11 13.93 8.24
CA GLY A 21 2.16 13.63 9.21
C GLY A 21 1.76 12.63 10.30
N ASP A 22 0.46 12.38 10.48
CA ASP A 22 -0.02 11.25 11.26
C ASP A 22 0.33 9.92 10.57
N ALA A 23 0.33 8.81 11.33
CA ALA A 23 0.62 7.50 10.75
C ALA A 23 -0.44 6.46 11.10
N VAL A 24 -0.98 5.78 10.09
CA VAL A 24 -1.90 4.65 10.28
C VAL A 24 -1.10 3.44 10.77
N VAL A 25 -1.47 2.89 11.93
CA VAL A 25 -0.78 1.76 12.57
C VAL A 25 -1.47 0.44 12.21
N SER A 26 -2.77 0.35 12.45
CA SER A 26 -3.57 -0.84 12.18
C SER A 26 -5.01 -0.50 11.81
N VAL A 27 -5.65 -1.39 11.07
CA VAL A 27 -7.08 -1.37 10.74
C VAL A 27 -7.66 -2.71 11.12
N ASN A 28 -8.75 -2.74 11.90
CA ASN A 28 -9.42 -3.99 12.33
C ASN A 28 -8.45 -5.00 12.98
N GLY A 29 -7.54 -4.50 13.82
CA GLY A 29 -6.50 -5.29 14.49
C GLY A 29 -5.38 -5.82 13.58
N LYS A 30 -5.36 -5.46 12.28
CA LYS A 30 -4.32 -5.84 11.32
C LYS A 30 -3.35 -4.68 11.10
N GLU A 31 -2.06 -4.94 11.26
CA GLU A 31 -1.02 -3.93 11.02
C GLU A 31 -1.01 -3.49 9.56
N ILE A 32 -0.89 -2.19 9.32
CA ILE A 32 -0.79 -1.61 7.99
C ILE A 32 0.68 -1.38 7.64
N SER A 33 1.15 -2.10 6.61
CA SER A 33 2.51 -1.95 6.09
C SER A 33 2.57 -1.05 4.86
N ASP A 34 1.52 -1.06 4.04
CA ASP A 34 1.45 -0.26 2.82
C ASP A 34 0.02 0.15 2.44
N ALA A 35 -0.11 0.97 1.39
CA ALA A 35 -1.41 1.46 0.92
C ALA A 35 -2.35 0.34 0.42
N LEU A 36 -1.81 -0.83 0.05
CA LEU A 36 -2.63 -1.98 -0.34
C LEU A 36 -3.28 -2.62 0.89
N ASP A 37 -2.54 -2.80 1.99
CA ASP A 37 -3.12 -3.27 3.25
C ASP A 37 -4.24 -2.35 3.72
N TYR A 38 -3.98 -1.04 3.69
CA TYR A 38 -4.98 -0.05 4.07
C TYR A 38 -6.27 -0.22 3.26
N LYS A 39 -6.17 -0.20 1.93
CA LYS A 39 -7.33 -0.36 1.04
C LYS A 39 -8.07 -1.66 1.29
N PHE A 40 -7.36 -2.75 1.55
CA PHE A 40 -7.98 -4.05 1.78
C PHE A 40 -8.76 -4.10 3.11
N TYR A 41 -8.18 -3.59 4.20
CA TYR A 41 -8.78 -3.73 5.54
C TYR A 41 -9.84 -2.69 5.87
N ILE A 42 -9.92 -1.56 5.15
CA ILE A 42 -11.00 -0.57 5.32
C ILE A 42 -12.30 -0.97 4.61
N THR A 43 -12.31 -2.01 3.76
CA THR A 43 -13.50 -2.48 3.03
C THR A 43 -14.45 -3.26 3.94
N ASN A 44 -14.92 -2.60 5.00
CA ASN A 44 -15.97 -3.04 5.92
C ASN A 44 -16.86 -1.85 6.29
N GLU A 45 -18.04 -2.13 6.85
CA GLU A 45 -18.96 -1.08 7.34
C GLU A 45 -18.50 -0.54 8.70
N GLU A 46 -18.03 -1.42 9.58
CA GLU A 46 -17.43 -1.07 10.87
C GLU A 46 -15.90 -1.20 10.77
N VAL A 47 -15.19 -0.11 11.07
CA VAL A 47 -13.74 -0.03 10.97
C VAL A 47 -13.14 0.50 12.27
N GLU A 48 -12.30 -0.31 12.91
CA GLU A 48 -11.41 0.13 14.00
C GLU A 48 -10.08 0.61 13.41
N LEU A 49 -9.84 1.92 13.46
CA LEU A 49 -8.62 2.55 12.94
C LEU A 49 -7.72 2.97 14.11
N VAL A 50 -6.47 2.51 14.12
CA VAL A 50 -5.46 2.95 15.07
C VAL A 50 -4.47 3.88 14.38
N VAL A 51 -4.38 5.12 14.85
CA VAL A 51 -3.49 6.16 14.31
C VAL A 51 -2.49 6.62 15.37
N GLN A 52 -1.25 6.81 14.95
CA GLN A 52 -0.22 7.49 15.73
C GLN A 52 -0.27 8.98 15.38
N GLN A 53 -0.65 9.81 16.35
CA GLN A 53 -0.66 11.27 16.26
C GLN A 53 0.39 11.82 17.23
N GLY A 54 1.52 12.30 16.69
CA GLY A 54 2.69 12.66 17.51
C GLY A 54 3.18 11.49 18.35
N GLU A 55 3.20 11.63 19.68
CA GLU A 55 3.62 10.56 20.62
C GLU A 55 2.45 9.67 21.07
N GLU A 56 1.20 10.05 20.78
CA GLU A 56 0.01 9.33 21.24
C GLU A 56 -0.53 8.37 20.17
N ARG A 57 -1.14 7.28 20.63
CA ARG A 57 -1.92 6.37 19.79
C ARG A 57 -3.38 6.51 20.12
N LEU A 58 -4.17 6.84 19.10
CA LEU A 58 -5.60 6.99 19.19
C LEU A 58 -6.29 5.86 18.42
N ILE A 59 -7.47 5.48 18.91
CA ILE A 59 -8.32 4.46 18.33
C ILE A 59 -9.62 5.15 17.93
N TYR A 60 -10.02 4.96 16.69
CA TYR A 60 -11.25 5.48 16.12
C TYR A 60 -12.14 4.30 15.70
N GLU A 61 -13.39 4.32 16.14
CA GLU A 61 -14.43 3.42 15.67
C GLU A 61 -15.26 4.16 14.63
N ILE A 62 -15.27 3.67 13.39
CA ILE A 62 -15.85 4.34 12.23
C ILE A 62 -16.95 3.46 11.65
N GLU A 63 -18.14 4.02 11.47
CA GLU A 63 -19.24 3.42 10.72
C GLU A 63 -19.35 4.13 9.36
N LYS A 64 -19.34 3.38 8.26
CA LYS A 64 -19.41 3.90 6.88
C LYS A 64 -20.13 2.92 5.95
N GLU A 65 -20.43 3.33 4.72
CA GLU A 65 -20.91 2.37 3.73
C GLU A 65 -19.81 1.40 3.32
N TYR A 66 -20.22 0.21 2.87
CA TYR A 66 -19.29 -0.77 2.32
C TYR A 66 -18.50 -0.17 1.16
N ASP A 67 -17.18 -0.34 1.18
CA ASP A 67 -16.24 0.18 0.18
C ASP A 67 -16.01 1.71 0.17
N ASP A 68 -16.66 2.49 1.05
CA ASP A 68 -16.35 3.91 1.19
C ASP A 68 -14.90 4.14 1.67
N ASP A 69 -14.23 5.14 1.10
CA ASP A 69 -12.90 5.57 1.53
C ASP A 69 -13.02 6.52 2.74
N LEU A 70 -12.02 6.53 3.62
CA LEU A 70 -11.96 7.49 4.73
C LEU A 70 -11.46 8.87 4.27
N GLY A 71 -10.91 8.98 3.06
CA GLY A 71 -10.30 10.21 2.55
C GLY A 71 -8.85 10.40 3.00
N ILE A 72 -8.18 9.31 3.37
CA ILE A 72 -6.77 9.30 3.77
C ILE A 72 -5.91 9.01 2.55
N GLN A 73 -5.02 9.93 2.21
CA GLN A 73 -3.97 9.66 1.24
C GLN A 73 -2.68 9.26 1.98
N LEU A 74 -2.21 8.05 1.71
CA LEU A 74 -0.99 7.49 2.29
C LEU A 74 0.21 7.71 1.37
N GLU A 75 1.41 7.58 1.94
CA GLU A 75 2.65 7.59 1.15
C GLU A 75 2.67 6.49 0.08
N ASP A 76 3.36 6.78 -1.03
CA ASP A 76 3.44 5.87 -2.15
C ASP A 76 4.19 4.59 -1.79
N LEU A 77 3.75 3.50 -2.42
CA LEU A 77 4.41 2.21 -2.32
C LEU A 77 5.86 2.29 -2.82
N GLU A 78 6.83 1.92 -1.99
CA GLU A 78 8.18 1.69 -2.48
C GLU A 78 8.20 0.54 -3.48
N LEU A 79 8.61 0.85 -4.72
CA LEU A 79 8.66 -0.10 -5.82
C LEU A 79 9.73 -1.16 -5.58
N ARG A 80 9.33 -2.44 -5.61
CA ARG A 80 10.28 -3.56 -5.57
C ARG A 80 10.81 -3.83 -6.98
N SER A 81 12.13 -3.86 -7.13
CA SER A 81 12.75 -4.28 -8.38
C SER A 81 12.93 -5.79 -8.45
N CYS A 82 12.72 -6.38 -9.62
CA CYS A 82 13.06 -7.76 -9.92
C CYS A 82 14.54 -8.07 -9.59
N GLY A 83 14.81 -9.12 -8.80
CA GLY A 83 16.16 -9.59 -8.47
C GLY A 83 16.79 -10.54 -9.50
N ASN A 84 16.02 -11.02 -10.48
CA ASN A 84 16.47 -12.11 -11.37
C ASN A 84 17.57 -11.71 -12.36
N ALA A 85 18.62 -12.52 -12.51
CA ALA A 85 19.70 -12.28 -13.48
C ALA A 85 19.49 -13.07 -14.79
N CYS A 86 18.32 -12.93 -15.41
CA CYS A 86 17.98 -13.70 -16.62
C CYS A 86 18.86 -13.32 -17.81
N ILE A 87 19.39 -14.32 -18.52
CA ILE A 87 20.15 -14.13 -19.77
C ILE A 87 19.35 -13.42 -20.87
N PHE A 88 18.02 -13.54 -20.83
CA PHE A 88 17.08 -12.95 -21.78
C PHE A 88 16.43 -11.64 -21.27
N CYS A 89 16.93 -11.04 -20.18
CA CYS A 89 16.33 -9.84 -19.62
C CYS A 89 16.44 -8.65 -20.60
N PHE A 90 15.30 -8.12 -21.05
CA PHE A 90 15.26 -6.96 -21.96
C PHE A 90 15.82 -5.69 -21.33
N VAL A 91 15.67 -5.52 -20.02
CA VAL A 91 16.21 -4.35 -19.30
C VAL A 91 17.74 -4.33 -19.34
N PHE A 92 18.40 -5.49 -19.24
CA PHE A 92 19.86 -5.59 -19.40
C PHE A 92 20.34 -5.38 -20.84
N GLN A 93 19.45 -5.58 -21.82
CA GLN A 93 19.76 -5.36 -23.23
C GLN A 93 19.59 -3.89 -23.66
N ASN A 94 19.10 -3.01 -22.78
CA ASN A 94 18.99 -1.59 -23.08
C ASN A 94 20.37 -0.94 -23.34
N PRO A 95 20.50 -0.10 -24.39
CA PRO A 95 21.74 0.64 -24.64
C PRO A 95 22.12 1.55 -23.47
N LYS A 96 23.40 1.90 -23.32
CA LYS A 96 23.86 2.85 -22.30
C LYS A 96 23.35 4.28 -22.60
N GLY A 97 23.13 5.07 -21.55
CA GLY A 97 22.73 6.49 -21.66
C GLY A 97 21.24 6.74 -21.85
N MET A 98 20.40 5.71 -21.72
CA MET A 98 18.94 5.84 -21.76
C MET A 98 18.39 6.48 -20.47
N ARG A 99 17.09 6.83 -20.48
CA ARG A 99 16.39 7.34 -19.29
C ARG A 99 16.50 6.33 -18.14
N LYS A 100 16.77 6.82 -16.92
CA LYS A 100 16.98 5.98 -15.73
C LYS A 100 15.85 4.96 -15.50
N SER A 101 14.59 5.37 -15.71
CA SER A 101 13.42 4.50 -15.55
C SER A 101 13.42 3.29 -16.49
N LEU A 102 14.08 3.37 -17.66
CA LEU A 102 14.19 2.23 -18.58
C LEU A 102 15.13 1.14 -18.08
N TYR A 103 15.93 1.41 -17.05
CA TYR A 103 16.79 0.41 -16.41
C TYR A 103 16.16 -0.21 -15.15
N PHE A 104 14.98 0.26 -14.72
CA PHE A 104 14.25 -0.35 -13.62
C PHE A 104 13.60 -1.65 -14.11
N LYS A 105 13.80 -2.72 -13.35
CA LYS A 105 13.16 -4.01 -13.64
C LYS A 105 11.92 -4.14 -12.78
N ASP A 106 10.76 -3.91 -13.39
CA ASP A 106 9.48 -4.07 -12.73
C ASP A 106 9.15 -5.56 -12.51
N GLU A 107 8.95 -5.95 -11.25
CA GLU A 107 8.34 -7.23 -10.86
C GLU A 107 7.80 -7.11 -9.42
N ASP A 108 6.86 -6.19 -9.19
CA ASP A 108 6.13 -6.09 -7.92
C ASP A 108 4.76 -6.76 -8.02
N TYR A 109 4.54 -7.84 -7.26
CA TYR A 109 3.28 -8.58 -7.32
C TYR A 109 2.08 -7.75 -6.84
N ARG A 110 2.28 -6.72 -6.02
CA ARG A 110 1.21 -5.87 -5.49
C ARG A 110 0.50 -5.11 -6.63
N PHE A 111 1.19 -4.85 -7.74
CA PHE A 111 0.59 -4.28 -8.95
C PHE A 111 -0.30 -5.26 -9.72
N SER A 112 -0.14 -6.57 -9.52
CA SER A 112 -1.13 -7.53 -10.01
C SER A 112 -2.49 -7.31 -9.35
N PHE A 113 -2.50 -6.97 -8.05
CA PHE A 113 -3.73 -6.69 -7.32
C PHE A 113 -4.29 -5.31 -7.71
N LEU A 114 -3.46 -4.26 -7.66
CA LEU A 114 -3.91 -2.88 -7.85
C LEU A 114 -4.30 -2.56 -9.30
N TYR A 115 -3.59 -3.13 -10.28
CA TYR A 115 -3.69 -2.73 -11.69
C TYR A 115 -3.88 -3.91 -12.65
N GLY A 116 -3.98 -5.15 -12.16
CA GLY A 116 -4.10 -6.33 -13.02
C GLY A 116 -2.84 -6.65 -13.82
N HIS A 117 -1.67 -6.18 -13.37
CA HIS A 117 -0.40 -6.51 -14.03
C HIS A 117 -0.10 -8.01 -13.93
N TYR A 118 0.40 -8.60 -15.01
CA TYR A 118 0.90 -9.96 -14.96
C TYR A 118 2.19 -10.03 -14.13
N THR A 119 2.26 -10.99 -13.20
CA THR A 119 3.47 -11.30 -12.44
C THR A 119 3.78 -12.79 -12.50
N THR A 120 5.07 -13.14 -12.54
CA THR A 120 5.53 -14.54 -12.52
C THR A 120 5.74 -15.09 -11.10
N LEU A 121 5.60 -14.23 -10.08
CA LEU A 121 5.85 -14.55 -8.66
C LEU A 121 7.26 -15.10 -8.37
N THR A 122 8.23 -14.87 -9.27
CA THR A 122 9.57 -15.46 -9.15
C THR A 122 10.36 -14.82 -8.01
N ASN A 123 10.09 -13.55 -7.70
CA ASN A 123 10.65 -12.86 -6.53
C ASN A 123 9.73 -12.86 -5.31
N ALA A 124 8.61 -13.59 -5.32
CA ALA A 124 7.70 -13.62 -4.17
C ALA A 124 8.33 -14.39 -3.01
N THR A 125 8.35 -13.78 -1.83
CA THR A 125 8.77 -14.45 -0.59
C THR A 125 7.65 -15.32 -0.04
N ARG A 126 7.95 -16.13 0.98
CA ARG A 126 6.91 -16.93 1.65
C ARG A 126 5.84 -16.05 2.29
N GLU A 127 6.25 -14.95 2.92
CA GLU A 127 5.38 -13.94 3.54
C GLU A 127 4.49 -13.27 2.48
N ASP A 128 5.04 -12.93 1.31
CA ASP A 128 4.25 -12.38 0.20
C ASP A 128 3.18 -13.38 -0.28
N LEU A 129 3.52 -14.67 -0.39
CA LEU A 129 2.56 -15.70 -0.79
C LEU A 129 1.46 -15.92 0.26
N GLU A 130 1.80 -15.87 1.54
CA GLU A 130 0.84 -15.97 2.64
C GLU A 130 -0.11 -14.76 2.64
N ARG A 131 0.42 -13.55 2.43
CA ARG A 131 -0.36 -12.32 2.26
C ARG A 131 -1.33 -12.44 1.09
N ILE A 132 -0.91 -12.95 -0.08
CA ILE A 132 -1.79 -13.17 -1.23
C ILE A 132 -2.97 -14.10 -0.90
N VAL A 133 -2.74 -15.12 -0.08
CA VAL A 133 -3.80 -16.06 0.32
C VAL A 133 -4.75 -15.42 1.34
N GLU A 134 -4.22 -14.64 2.28
CA GLU A 134 -5.00 -13.90 3.27
C GLU A 134 -5.86 -12.81 2.63
N GLN A 135 -5.31 -12.09 1.65
CA GLN A 135 -5.92 -10.92 1.00
C GLN A 135 -6.58 -11.27 -0.35
N ARG A 136 -7.30 -12.39 -0.39
CA ARG A 136 -7.96 -12.89 -1.61
C ARG A 136 -9.39 -12.40 -1.79
#